data_AF-A0A1F3H613-F1
#
_entry.id   AF-A0A1F3H613-F1
#
_cell.length_a   1.000
_cell.length_b   1.000
_cell.length_c   1.000
_cell.angle_alpha   90.00
_cell.angle_beta   90.00
_cell.angle_gamma   90.00
#
_symmetry.space_group_name_H-M   'P 1'
#
loop_
_entity.id
_entity.type
_entity.pdbx_description
1 polymer ?
#
loop_
_entity_poly.entity_id
_entity_poly.type
_entity_poly.pdbx_seq_one_letter_code
_entity_poly.pdbx_strand_id
1 'polypeptide(L)'
;MARTITFNELRELKDKLPDGSIHQIAAELDMKPETVRNYFGGYNYKEGRSVGIHIEPGPNGGIVVLDDTTIFDKALKILGLEDYPQPEEVETKEVD
;
A
#
# COMPACT_ATOMS: atom_id res chain seq x y z
N MET A 1 -10.53 4.03 3.55
CA MET A 1 -11.19 3.82 2.24
C MET A 1 -10.46 2.67 1.58
N ALA A 2 -11.16 1.71 0.99
CA ALA A 2 -10.50 0.61 0.30
C ALA A 2 -10.02 1.08 -1.08
N ARG A 3 -8.79 0.75 -1.47
CA ARG A 3 -8.19 1.14 -2.75
C ARG A 3 -7.69 -0.07 -3.51
N THR A 4 -8.11 -0.22 -4.76
CA THR A 4 -7.61 -1.27 -5.66
C THR A 4 -6.44 -0.75 -6.48
N ILE A 5 -5.30 -1.45 -6.43
CA ILE A 5 -4.08 -1.16 -7.19
C ILE A 5 -3.43 -2.47 -7.66
N THR A 6 -2.62 -2.47 -8.72
CA THR A 6 -1.86 -3.67 -9.08
C THR A 6 -0.62 -3.84 -8.20
N PHE A 7 -0.16 -5.08 -8.04
CA PHE A 7 1.07 -5.37 -7.29
C PHE A 7 2.30 -4.68 -7.89
N ASN A 8 2.38 -4.61 -9.22
CA ASN A 8 3.45 -3.91 -9.91
C ASN A 8 3.47 -2.41 -9.61
N GLU A 9 2.32 -1.73 -9.63
CA GLU A 9 2.24 -0.31 -9.28
C GLU A 9 2.65 -0.04 -7.83
N LEU A 10 2.26 -0.93 -6.91
CA LEU A 10 2.66 -0.83 -5.50
C LEU A 10 4.18 -0.95 -5.34
N ARG A 11 4.80 -1.85 -6.12
CA ARG A 11 6.26 -2.02 -6.16
C ARG A 11 6.95 -0.81 -6.80
N GLU A 12 6.42 -0.28 -7.90
CA GLU A 12 6.95 0.93 -8.53
C GLU A 12 6.91 2.13 -7.59
N LEU A 13 5.84 2.28 -6.80
CA LEU A 13 5.75 3.35 -5.82
C LEU A 13 6.85 3.21 -4.76
N LYS A 14 7.04 1.99 -4.24
CA LYS A 14 8.12 1.70 -3.31
C LYS A 14 9.49 2.01 -3.90
N ASP A 15 9.72 1.64 -5.15
CA ASP A 15 11.02 1.83 -5.80
C ASP A 15 11.27 3.32 -6.16
N LYS A 16 10.23 4.15 -6.20
CA LYS A 16 10.34 5.63 -6.32
C LYS A 16 10.64 6.32 -4.99
N LEU A 17 10.38 5.68 -3.84
CA LEU A 17 10.56 6.30 -2.54
C LEU A 17 12.05 6.55 -2.24
N PRO A 18 12.41 7.75 -1.74
CA PRO A 18 13.76 8.02 -1.24
C PRO A 18 14.17 7.06 -0.12
N ASP A 19 15.47 6.80 0.00
CA ASP A 19 16.03 6.07 1.14
C ASP A 19 15.60 6.70 2.47
N GLY A 20 15.21 5.86 3.43
CA GLY A 20 14.70 6.30 4.73
C GLY A 20 13.19 6.55 4.79
N SER A 21 12.49 6.67 3.65
CA SER A 21 11.02 6.89 3.64
C SER A 21 10.25 5.82 4.42
N ILE A 22 10.66 4.55 4.32
CA ILE A 22 10.06 3.46 5.09
C ILE A 22 10.16 3.70 6.60
N HIS A 23 11.32 4.16 7.08
CA HIS A 23 11.53 4.45 8.50
C HIS A 23 10.74 5.69 8.95
N GLN A 24 10.66 6.70 8.08
CA GLN A 24 9.87 7.90 8.34
C GLN A 24 8.39 7.56 8.49
N ILE A 25 7.79 6.84 7.54
CA ILE A 25 6.38 6.43 7.61
C ILE A 25 6.14 5.57 8.86
N ALA A 26 7.05 4.65 9.15
CA ALA A 26 6.93 3.79 10.33
C ALA A 26 6.94 4.58 11.64
N ALA A 27 7.83 5.58 11.76
CA ALA A 27 7.89 6.45 12.93
C ALA A 27 6.65 7.35 13.05
N GLU A 28 6.14 7.87 11.93
CA GLU A 28 4.93 8.70 11.92
C GLU A 28 3.67 7.94 12.32
N LEU A 29 3.58 6.65 11.98
CA LEU A 29 2.42 5.80 12.25
C LEU A 29 2.59 4.89 13.49
N ASP A 30 3.66 5.11 14.26
CA ASP A 30 4.02 4.30 15.44
C ASP A 30 4.00 2.78 15.17
N MET A 31 4.62 2.37 14.06
CA MET A 31 4.67 0.97 13.64
C MET A 31 6.09 0.53 13.26
N LYS A 32 6.27 -0.77 13.05
CA LYS A 32 7.57 -1.31 12.66
C LYS A 32 7.88 -0.97 11.19
N PRO A 33 9.13 -0.61 10.83
CA PRO A 33 9.55 -0.45 9.44
C PRO A 33 9.28 -1.68 8.57
N GLU A 34 9.32 -2.87 9.18
CA GLU A 34 8.96 -4.13 8.53
C GLU A 34 7.48 -4.17 8.11
N THR A 35 6.57 -3.62 8.91
CA THR A 35 5.15 -3.51 8.57
C THR A 35 4.96 -2.65 7.31
N VAL A 36 5.61 -1.49 7.27
CA VAL A 36 5.59 -0.59 6.10
C VAL A 36 6.22 -1.26 4.87
N ARG A 37 7.33 -1.97 5.04
CA ARG A 37 7.95 -2.72 3.94
C ARG A 37 7.04 -3.84 3.42
N ASN A 38 6.38 -4.57 4.31
CA ASN A 38 5.47 -5.66 3.94
C ASN A 38 4.21 -5.14 3.24
N TYR A 39 3.73 -3.95 3.63
CA TYR A 39 2.65 -3.27 2.95
C TYR A 39 2.93 -3.08 1.46
N PHE A 40 4.15 -2.70 1.08
CA PHE A 40 4.56 -2.54 -0.33
C PHE A 40 4.93 -3.86 -1.04
N GLY A 41 4.40 -5.00 -0.59
CA GLY A 41 4.68 -6.30 -1.21
C GLY A 41 6.07 -6.87 -0.87
N GLY A 42 6.65 -6.47 0.27
CA GLY A 42 7.86 -7.08 0.80
C GLY A 42 7.67 -8.57 1.12
N TYR A 43 8.48 -9.43 0.52
CA TYR A 43 8.48 -10.87 0.80
C TYR A 43 9.16 -11.15 2.14
N ASN A 44 8.49 -10.89 3.25
CA ASN A 44 8.88 -11.48 4.53
C ASN A 44 7.64 -11.91 5.36
N TYR A 45 6.81 -12.75 4.73
CA TYR A 45 5.60 -13.37 5.30
C TYR A 45 5.85 -14.27 6.53
N LYS A 46 7.10 -14.40 7.00
CA LYS A 46 7.43 -15.22 8.18
C LYS A 46 7.02 -14.57 9.51
N GLU A 47 6.97 -13.23 9.58
CA GLU A 47 6.77 -12.52 10.86
C GLU A 47 5.86 -11.27 10.77
N GLY A 48 5.57 -10.79 9.56
CA GLY A 48 4.72 -9.62 9.37
C GLY A 48 3.28 -9.98 9.08
N ARG A 49 2.35 -9.57 9.94
CA ARG A 49 0.93 -9.53 9.58
C ARG A 49 0.80 -8.75 8.28
N SER A 50 0.14 -9.32 7.28
CA SER A 50 -0.32 -8.62 6.07
C SER A 50 -1.44 -7.67 6.49
N VAL A 51 -1.08 -6.53 7.08
CA VAL A 51 -2.05 -5.55 7.53
C VAL A 51 -2.63 -4.85 6.31
N GLY A 52 -3.92 -5.07 6.06
CA GLY A 52 -4.73 -4.29 5.13
C GLY A 52 -4.40 -4.46 3.64
N ILE A 53 -3.83 -5.60 3.22
CA ILE A 53 -3.63 -5.92 1.80
C ILE A 53 -4.26 -7.27 1.45
N HIS A 54 -5.14 -7.30 0.45
CA HIS A 54 -5.68 -8.52 -0.15
C HIS A 54 -5.07 -8.70 -1.54
N ILE A 55 -4.35 -9.79 -1.78
CA ILE A 55 -3.66 -10.05 -3.05
C ILE A 55 -4.36 -11.18 -3.79
N GLU A 56 -4.93 -10.88 -4.96
CA GLU A 56 -5.47 -11.87 -5.88
C GLU A 56 -4.46 -12.18 -7.00
N PRO A 57 -4.12 -13.46 -7.24
CA PRO A 57 -3.16 -13.81 -8.29
C PRO A 57 -3.70 -13.47 -9.68
N GLY A 58 -2.87 -12.83 -10.52
CA GLY A 58 -3.25 -12.40 -11.86
C GLY A 58 -2.10 -11.83 -12.68
N PRO A 59 -2.35 -11.42 -13.93
CA PRO A 59 -1.36 -10.71 -14.76
C PRO A 59 -0.84 -9.46 -14.04
N ASN A 60 0.43 -9.09 -14.24
CA ASN A 60 1.10 -7.97 -13.56
C ASN A 60 1.29 -8.14 -12.03
N GLY A 61 1.40 -9.39 -11.56
CA GLY A 61 1.66 -9.68 -10.15
C GLY A 61 0.41 -9.73 -9.26
N GLY A 62 -0.77 -9.54 -9.85
CA GLY A 62 -2.05 -9.61 -9.15
C GLY A 62 -2.66 -8.26 -8.81
N ILE A 63 -3.92 -8.31 -8.39
CA ILE A 63 -4.64 -7.15 -7.86
C ILE A 63 -4.40 -7.11 -6.35
N VAL A 64 -4.07 -5.93 -5.85
CA VAL A 64 -3.93 -5.64 -4.43
C VAL A 64 -5.05 -4.70 -4.01
N VAL A 65 -5.90 -5.14 -3.10
CA VAL A 65 -6.88 -4.28 -2.43
C VAL A 65 -6.27 -3.83 -1.12
N LEU A 66 -6.12 -2.51 -0.97
CA LEU A 66 -5.62 -1.84 0.22
C LEU A 66 -6.81 -1.46 1.10
N ASP A 67 -7.02 -2.14 2.22
CA ASP A 67 -8.07 -1.80 3.18
C ASP A 67 -7.72 -0.53 3.96
N ASP A 68 -6.43 -0.35 4.26
CA ASP A 68 -5.86 0.79 4.95
C ASP A 68 -4.88 1.53 4.04
N THR A 69 -5.29 2.67 3.50
CA THR A 69 -4.46 3.50 2.63
C THR A 69 -3.47 4.38 3.37
N THR A 70 -3.44 4.38 4.71
CA THR A 70 -2.63 5.34 5.48
C THR A 70 -1.15 5.30 5.09
N ILE A 71 -0.57 4.11 4.90
CA ILE A 71 0.82 3.95 4.45
C ILE A 71 1.00 4.46 3.01
N PHE A 72 0.01 4.19 2.15
CA PHE A 72 0.02 4.61 0.75
C PHE A 72 -0.04 6.14 0.62
N ASP A 73 -0.93 6.79 1.36
CA ASP A 73 -1.14 8.23 1.35
C ASP A 73 0.12 8.97 1.84
N LYS A 74 0.81 8.43 2.85
CA LYS A 74 2.10 8.95 3.32
C LYS A 74 3.19 8.82 2.26
N ALA A 75 3.25 7.69 1.56
CA ALA A 75 4.20 7.49 0.48
C ALA A 75 3.96 8.45 -0.69
N LEU A 76 2.69 8.67 -1.07
CA LEU A 76 2.33 9.67 -2.09
C LEU A 76 2.79 11.08 -1.69
N LYS A 77 2.57 11.45 -0.42
CA LYS A 77 3.00 12.75 0.11
C LYS A 77 4.52 12.94 0.05
N ILE A 78 5.30 11.90 0.37
CA ILE A 78 6.77 11.93 0.24
C ILE A 78 7.20 12.13 -1.23
N LEU A 79 6.46 11.54 -2.16
CA LEU A 79 6.72 11.67 -3.59
C LEU A 79 6.18 12.97 -4.21
N GLY A 80 5.43 13.78 -3.45
CA GLY A 80 4.74 14.97 -3.97
C GLY A 80 3.63 14.63 -4.96
N LEU A 81 3.09 13.41 -4.91
CA LEU A 81 2.02 12.93 -5.80
C LEU A 81 0.65 13.18 -5.16
N GLU A 82 0.34 14.44 -4.87
CA GLU A 82 -0.94 14.85 -4.26
C GLU A 82 -2.12 14.71 -5.24
N ASP A 83 -1.86 14.79 -6.56
CA ASP A 83 -2.82 14.57 -7.63
C ASP A 83 -2.93 13.10 -8.08
N TYR A 84 -2.37 12.16 -7.30
CA TYR A 84 -2.48 10.75 -7.66
C TYR A 84 -3.97 10.37 -7.70
N PRO A 85 -4.48 9.84 -8.82
CA PRO A 85 -5.91 9.70 -9.03
C PRO A 85 -6.53 8.98 -7.84
N GLN A 86 -7.51 9.61 -7.18
CA GLN A 86 -8.24 8.92 -6.12
C GLN A 86 -8.92 7.69 -6.73
N PRO A 87 -8.95 6.55 -6.03
CA PRO A 87 -9.74 5.44 -6.49
C PRO A 87 -11.18 5.92 -6.68
N GLU A 88 -11.80 5.55 -7.80
CA GLU A 88 -13.25 5.61 -7.90
C GLU A 88 -13.78 4.85 -6.68
N GLU A 89 -14.63 5.50 -5.87
CA GLU A 89 -15.30 4.83 -4.76
C GLU A 89 -16.02 3.62 -5.36
N VAL A 90 -15.50 2.42 -5.07
CA VAL A 90 -16.24 1.21 -5.38
C VAL A 90 -17.42 1.26 -4.43
N GLU A 91 -18.59 1.68 -4.92
CA GLU A 91 -19.86 1.57 -4.19
C GLU A 91 -19.94 0.11 -3.72
N THR A 92 -19.67 -0.09 -2.43
CA THR A 92 -20.01 -1.34 -1.78
C THR A 92 -21.52 -1.37 -1.79
N LYS A 93 -22.08 -2.03 -2.81
CA LYS A 93 -23.49 -2.39 -2.78
C LYS A 93 -23.63 -3.31 -1.58
N GLU A 94 -24.11 -2.75 -0.47
CA GLU A 94 -24.72 -3.53 0.60
C GLU A 94 -25.74 -4.44 -0.09
N VAL A 95 -25.40 -5.72 -0.15
CA VAL A 95 -26.33 -6.77 -0.53
C VAL A 95 -27.23 -6.98 0.68
N ASP A 96 -28.44 -6.41 0.59
CA ASP A 96 -29.59 -6.62 1.49
C ASP A 96 -29.92 -8.13 1.62
#